data_AF-A0A388P5Y2-F1
#
_entry.id   AF-A0A388P5Y2-F1
#
_cell.length_a   1.000
_cell.length_b   1.000
_cell.length_c   1.000
_cell.angle_alpha   90.00
_cell.angle_beta   90.00
_cell.angle_gamma   90.00
#
_symmetry.space_group_name_H-M   'P 1'
#
loop_
_entity.id
_entity.type
_entity.pdbx_description
1 polymer ?
#
loop_
_entity_poly.entity_id
_entity_poly.type
_entity_poly.pdbx_seq_one_letter_code
_entity_poly.pdbx_strand_id
1 'polypeptide(L)'
;MTEVFRRKNIRHAHEMGRPVSEEAKAKRRERREEAVADRPLARFATVIEAALAAEETTGPWLVLTERAKQTARESNYVDPDYVYQALVDLAHAARHNSDEHGLGMSWADFLGQLRGHDFVPNTSPNTIKQYHSAYHITYRGELLSIQAHIRQGTGSAKDCLRIYVVQPRKPGDAVIVGQIGAHLPTDERAH
;
A
#
# COMPACT_ATOMS: atom_id res chain seq x y z
N MET A 1 -51.47 -7.14 -2.61
CA MET A 1 -50.78 -5.97 -2.03
C MET A 1 -49.29 -6.27 -2.03
N THR A 2 -48.57 -5.73 -3.01
CA THR A 2 -47.13 -5.91 -3.17
C THR A 2 -46.52 -4.54 -3.48
N GLU A 3 -45.69 -4.07 -2.58
CA GLU A 3 -45.10 -2.74 -2.52
C GLU A 3 -43.93 -2.64 -3.51
N VAL A 4 -44.04 -1.72 -4.47
CA VAL A 4 -43.02 -1.48 -5.50
C VAL A 4 -41.92 -0.60 -4.89
N PHE A 5 -40.78 -1.19 -4.54
CA PHE A 5 -39.59 -0.47 -4.09
C PHE A 5 -39.05 0.43 -5.22
N ARG A 6 -39.30 1.74 -5.10
CA ARG A 6 -38.74 2.78 -5.97
C ARG A 6 -37.29 3.05 -5.54
N ARG A 7 -36.30 2.42 -6.20
CA ARG A 7 -34.88 2.77 -6.04
C ARG A 7 -34.67 4.22 -6.50
N LYS A 8 -34.35 5.13 -5.57
CA LYS A 8 -33.90 6.48 -5.91
C LYS A 8 -32.47 6.39 -6.46
N ASN A 9 -32.31 6.77 -7.72
CA ASN A 9 -31.03 7.05 -8.36
C ASN A 9 -30.30 8.15 -7.57
N ILE A 10 -29.23 7.80 -6.86
CA ILE A 10 -28.26 8.75 -6.31
C ILE A 10 -27.10 8.82 -7.30
N ARG A 11 -27.26 9.63 -8.35
CA ARG A 11 -26.18 10.06 -9.23
C ARG A 11 -26.39 11.54 -9.51
N HIS A 12 -25.71 12.38 -8.72
CA HIS A 12 -25.30 13.78 -8.98
C HIS A 12 -25.31 14.59 -7.69
N ALA A 13 -24.18 14.63 -7.01
CA ALA A 13 -23.81 15.72 -6.11
C ALA A 13 -22.28 15.70 -5.95
N HIS A 14 -21.58 16.04 -7.02
CA HIS A 14 -20.14 16.27 -7.00
C HIS A 14 -19.88 17.62 -7.68
N GLU A 15 -20.23 18.70 -7.00
CA GLU A 15 -19.82 20.05 -7.36
C GLU A 15 -20.00 20.96 -6.12
N MET A 16 -19.03 21.86 -5.91
CA MET A 16 -18.86 22.78 -4.78
C MET A 16 -18.14 22.19 -3.56
N GLY A 17 -16.81 22.37 -3.53
CA GLY A 17 -15.96 22.17 -2.35
C GLY A 17 -16.38 23.09 -1.21
N ARG A 18 -17.33 22.65 -0.38
CA ARG A 18 -17.57 23.26 0.93
C ARG A 18 -16.40 22.90 1.84
N PRO A 19 -15.78 23.88 2.54
CA PRO A 19 -14.83 23.55 3.59
C PRO A 19 -15.53 22.64 4.60
N VAL A 20 -14.92 21.49 4.88
CA VAL A 20 -15.39 20.58 5.92
C VAL A 20 -15.37 21.36 7.23
N SER A 21 -16.53 21.51 7.89
CA SER A 21 -16.63 22.26 9.14
C SER A 21 -15.70 21.66 10.21
N GLU A 22 -15.21 22.49 11.13
CA GLU A 22 -14.39 22.02 12.25
C GLU A 22 -15.13 20.95 13.09
N GLU A 23 -16.45 21.06 13.21
CA GLU A 23 -17.31 20.03 13.82
C GLU A 23 -17.28 18.71 13.06
N ALA A 24 -17.30 18.73 11.73
CA ALA A 24 -17.20 17.52 10.92
C ALA A 24 -15.80 16.89 10.99
N LYS A 25 -14.74 17.71 11.12
CA LYS A 25 -13.38 17.22 11.38
C LYS A 25 -13.25 16.60 12.77
N ALA A 26 -13.81 17.25 13.80
CA ALA A 26 -13.82 16.76 15.18
C ALA A 26 -14.58 15.44 15.30
N LYS A 27 -15.76 15.32 14.67
CA LYS A 27 -16.55 14.09 14.65
C LYS A 27 -15.86 12.94 13.90
N ARG A 28 -15.07 13.24 12.87
CA ARG A 28 -14.20 12.26 12.20
C ARG A 28 -13.04 11.83 13.09
N ARG A 29 -12.44 12.76 13.83
CA ARG A 29 -11.37 12.48 14.81
C ARG A 29 -11.89 11.59 15.95
N GLU A 30 -13.07 11.90 16.50
CA GLU A 30 -13.70 11.13 17.56
C GLU A 30 -14.05 9.71 17.13
N ARG A 31 -14.69 9.52 15.96
CA ARG A 31 -14.92 8.18 15.39
C ARG A 31 -13.62 7.41 15.13
N ARG A 32 -12.55 8.12 14.80
CA ARG A 32 -11.23 7.53 14.58
C ARG A 32 -10.59 7.11 15.90
N GLU A 33 -10.70 7.92 16.94
CA GLU A 33 -10.23 7.59 18.29
C GLU A 33 -11.02 6.42 18.87
N GLU A 34 -12.34 6.38 18.66
CA GLU A 34 -13.21 5.28 19.05
C GLU A 34 -12.89 3.98 18.29
N ALA A 35 -12.62 4.06 16.98
CA ALA A 35 -12.18 2.92 16.18
C ALA A 35 -10.75 2.42 16.49
N VAL A 36 -9.96 3.23 17.20
CA VAL A 36 -8.61 2.89 17.68
C VAL A 36 -8.65 2.36 19.11
N ALA A 37 -9.60 2.80 19.93
CA ALA A 37 -9.70 2.46 21.35
C ALA A 37 -9.91 0.96 21.64
N ASP A 38 -10.50 0.22 20.70
CA ASP A 38 -10.75 -1.24 20.83
C ASP A 38 -9.73 -2.10 20.07
N ARG A 39 -8.68 -1.47 19.50
CA ARG A 39 -7.60 -2.22 18.84
C ARG A 39 -6.60 -2.72 19.89
N PRO A 40 -6.04 -3.93 19.72
CA PRO A 40 -4.86 -4.35 20.46
C PRO A 40 -3.78 -3.26 20.38
N LEU A 41 -2.99 -3.11 21.45
CA LEU A 41 -1.85 -2.20 21.45
C LEU A 41 -1.00 -2.46 20.20
N ALA A 42 -0.78 -1.41 19.41
CA ALA A 42 0.00 -1.51 18.19
C ALA A 42 1.39 -2.08 18.52
N ARG A 43 1.81 -3.12 17.79
CA ARG A 43 3.10 -3.77 17.99
C ARG A 43 4.26 -2.85 17.63
N PHE A 44 4.06 -1.99 16.63
CA PHE A 44 5.08 -1.04 16.17
C PHE A 44 4.60 0.41 16.33
N ALA A 45 5.49 1.28 16.81
CA ALA A 45 5.18 2.69 17.00
C ALA A 45 5.25 3.48 15.69
N THR A 46 6.07 3.04 14.73
CA THR A 46 6.30 3.76 13.47
C THR A 46 6.36 2.83 12.26
N VAL A 47 6.10 3.38 11.08
CA VAL A 47 6.17 2.64 9.79
C VAL A 47 7.57 2.10 9.53
N ILE A 48 8.63 2.85 9.86
CA ILE A 48 10.00 2.38 9.71
C ILE A 48 10.32 1.20 10.64
N GLU A 49 9.84 1.23 11.88
CA GLU A 49 10.06 0.14 12.84
C GLU A 49 9.41 -1.16 12.34
N ALA A 50 8.15 -1.06 11.88
CA ALA A 50 7.43 -2.16 11.25
C ALA A 50 8.16 -2.71 10.01
N ALA A 51 8.68 -1.81 9.16
CA ALA A 51 9.38 -2.21 7.94
C ALA A 51 10.69 -2.95 8.25
N LEU A 52 11.51 -2.42 9.15
CA LEU A 52 12.78 -3.06 9.54
C LEU A 52 12.54 -4.42 10.20
N ALA A 53 11.53 -4.52 11.07
CA ALA A 53 11.16 -5.79 11.70
C ALA A 53 10.67 -6.82 10.66
N ALA A 54 9.97 -6.39 9.61
CA ALA A 54 9.55 -7.27 8.53
C ALA A 54 10.75 -7.76 7.69
N GLU A 55 11.69 -6.88 7.34
CA GLU A 55 12.93 -7.26 6.64
C GLU A 55 13.74 -8.29 7.45
N GLU A 56 13.90 -8.07 8.75
CA GLU A 56 14.58 -9.02 9.64
C GLU A 56 13.84 -10.38 9.70
N THR A 57 12.51 -10.35 9.88
CA THR A 57 11.69 -11.56 10.01
C THR A 57 11.70 -12.42 8.74
N THR A 58 11.75 -11.77 7.58
CA THR A 58 11.60 -12.43 6.27
C THR A 58 12.92 -12.82 5.62
N GLY A 59 14.03 -12.25 6.11
CA GLY A 59 15.38 -12.56 5.66
C GLY A 59 15.55 -12.28 4.17
N PRO A 60 16.05 -13.25 3.36
CA PRO A 60 16.41 -12.98 1.97
C PRO A 60 15.23 -12.75 1.02
N TRP A 61 13.99 -12.97 1.46
CA TRP A 61 12.80 -12.89 0.60
C TRP A 61 12.23 -11.49 0.44
N LEU A 62 12.68 -10.55 1.27
CA LEU A 62 12.32 -9.13 1.21
C LEU A 62 13.58 -8.29 1.34
N VAL A 63 13.70 -7.26 0.51
CA VAL A 63 14.79 -6.28 0.62
C VAL A 63 14.21 -4.88 0.66
N LEU A 64 14.56 -4.12 1.69
CA LEU A 64 14.29 -2.69 1.76
C LEU A 64 15.45 -1.92 1.15
N THR A 65 15.15 -1.15 0.10
CA THR A 65 16.12 -0.15 -0.38
C THR A 65 16.26 1.01 0.59
N GLU A 66 17.36 1.77 0.49
CA GLU A 66 17.55 2.97 1.31
C GLU A 66 16.43 4.00 1.10
N ARG A 67 15.90 4.10 -0.12
CA ARG A 67 14.71 4.93 -0.41
C ARG A 67 13.47 4.45 0.32
N ALA A 68 13.23 3.13 0.37
CA ALA A 68 12.11 2.58 1.13
C ALA A 68 12.24 2.87 2.63
N LYS A 69 13.45 2.71 3.19
CA LYS A 69 13.72 3.04 4.60
C LYS A 69 13.51 4.53 4.87
N GLN A 70 13.98 5.41 3.98
CA GLN A 70 13.81 6.85 4.15
C GLN A 70 12.33 7.27 4.11
N THR A 71 11.61 6.82 3.09
CA THR A 71 10.17 7.15 2.94
C THR A 71 9.32 6.55 4.07
N ALA A 72 9.68 5.37 4.59
CA ALA A 72 9.06 4.79 5.77
C ALA A 72 9.26 5.63 7.04
N ARG A 73 10.42 6.28 7.22
CA ARG A 73 10.67 7.20 8.36
C ARG A 73 9.78 8.44 8.30
N GLU A 74 9.51 8.93 7.10
CA GLU A 74 8.72 10.13 6.84
C GLU A 74 7.20 9.86 6.84
N SER A 75 6.80 8.59 6.77
CA SER A 75 5.40 8.19 6.67
C SER A 75 4.66 8.39 7.99
N ASN A 76 3.53 9.11 7.92
CA ASN A 76 2.59 9.29 9.02
C ASN A 76 1.40 8.32 8.95
N TYR A 77 1.57 7.21 8.21
CA TYR A 77 0.52 6.20 8.09
C TYR A 77 0.20 5.58 9.46
N VAL A 78 -1.09 5.43 9.73
CA VAL A 78 -1.60 5.27 11.10
C VAL A 78 -1.60 3.84 11.61
N ASP A 79 -1.29 2.88 10.75
CA ASP A 79 -1.33 1.45 11.07
C ASP A 79 0.00 0.77 10.69
N PRO A 80 1.08 0.96 11.47
CA PRO A 80 2.36 0.31 11.23
C PRO A 80 2.28 -1.23 11.23
N ASP A 81 1.38 -1.81 12.03
CA ASP A 81 1.21 -3.27 12.10
C ASP A 81 0.73 -3.84 10.76
N TYR A 82 -0.16 -3.12 10.06
CA TYR A 82 -0.51 -3.45 8.68
C TYR A 82 0.71 -3.42 7.74
N VAL A 83 1.61 -2.44 7.89
CA VAL A 83 2.83 -2.35 7.05
C VAL A 83 3.69 -3.59 7.25
N TYR A 84 3.93 -3.97 8.51
CA TYR A 84 4.67 -5.20 8.81
C TYR A 84 4.02 -6.41 8.15
N GLN A 85 2.71 -6.58 8.32
CA GLN A 85 2.00 -7.74 7.82
C GLN A 85 2.04 -7.80 6.28
N ALA A 86 1.81 -6.67 5.60
CA ALA A 86 1.88 -6.60 4.15
C ALA A 86 3.27 -6.94 3.60
N LEU A 87 4.34 -6.51 4.27
CA LEU A 87 5.72 -6.84 3.89
C LEU A 87 6.05 -8.31 4.14
N VAL A 88 5.60 -8.90 5.25
CA VAL A 88 5.73 -10.33 5.51
C VAL A 88 4.99 -11.16 4.46
N ASP A 89 3.79 -10.75 4.08
CA ASP A 89 2.98 -11.48 3.10
C ASP A 89 3.55 -11.35 1.67
N LEU A 90 4.17 -10.22 1.33
CA LEU A 90 4.96 -10.08 0.09
C LEU A 90 6.14 -11.05 0.05
N ALA A 91 6.87 -11.17 1.16
CA ALA A 91 8.00 -12.09 1.26
C ALA A 91 7.55 -13.55 1.21
N HIS A 92 6.43 -13.87 1.85
CA HIS A 92 5.79 -15.18 1.77
C HIS A 92 5.40 -15.53 0.34
N ALA A 93 4.81 -14.59 -0.40
CA ALA A 93 4.50 -14.77 -1.82
C ALA A 93 5.77 -15.00 -2.65
N ALA A 94 6.87 -14.26 -2.39
CA ALA A 94 8.15 -14.47 -3.08
C ALA A 94 8.71 -15.88 -2.85
N ARG A 95 8.70 -16.32 -1.59
CA ARG A 95 9.13 -17.66 -1.19
C ARG A 95 8.28 -18.74 -1.83
N HIS A 96 6.96 -18.65 -1.72
CA HIS A 96 6.04 -19.61 -2.32
C HIS A 96 6.21 -19.67 -3.84
N ASN A 97 6.36 -18.53 -4.50
CA ASN A 97 6.62 -18.46 -5.94
C ASN A 97 7.92 -19.17 -6.33
N SER A 98 8.91 -19.18 -5.44
CA SER A 98 10.16 -19.90 -5.63
C SER A 98 10.01 -21.40 -5.38
N ASP A 99 9.51 -21.78 -4.20
CA ASP A 99 9.44 -23.17 -3.72
C ASP A 99 8.51 -24.00 -4.62
N GLU A 100 7.39 -23.43 -5.06
CA GLU A 100 6.36 -24.11 -5.86
C GLU A 100 6.48 -23.87 -7.37
N HIS A 101 7.58 -23.25 -7.82
CA HIS A 101 7.82 -22.90 -9.24
C HIS A 101 6.70 -22.03 -9.86
N GLY A 102 6.09 -21.18 -9.02
CA GLY A 102 5.00 -20.30 -9.38
C GLY A 102 3.96 -20.21 -8.26
N LEU A 103 3.11 -19.18 -8.31
CA LEU A 103 1.98 -19.05 -7.37
C LEU A 103 0.74 -19.86 -7.78
N GLY A 104 0.71 -20.40 -9.01
CA GLY A 104 -0.50 -21.01 -9.59
C GLY A 104 -1.64 -20.03 -9.89
N MET A 105 -1.47 -18.75 -9.53
CA MET A 105 -2.40 -17.65 -9.77
C MET A 105 -1.64 -16.32 -9.89
N SER A 106 -2.35 -15.21 -10.09
CA SER A 106 -1.71 -13.89 -10.10
C SER A 106 -1.26 -13.48 -8.69
N TRP A 107 -0.25 -12.62 -8.61
CA TRP A 107 0.16 -12.01 -7.33
C TRP A 107 -0.98 -11.26 -6.64
N ALA A 108 -1.85 -10.61 -7.42
CA ALA A 108 -3.01 -9.91 -6.89
C ALA A 108 -4.00 -10.86 -6.23
N ASP A 109 -4.29 -12.00 -6.87
CA ASP A 109 -5.19 -13.00 -6.30
C ASP A 109 -4.59 -13.67 -5.06
N PHE A 110 -3.29 -14.01 -5.11
CA PHE A 110 -2.60 -14.64 -3.98
C PHE A 110 -2.57 -13.74 -2.74
N LEU A 111 -2.14 -12.48 -2.90
CA LEU A 111 -2.11 -11.51 -1.80
C LEU A 111 -3.53 -11.11 -1.34
N GLY A 112 -4.49 -11.10 -2.26
CA GLY A 112 -5.91 -10.92 -1.97
C GLY A 112 -6.48 -12.04 -1.09
N GLN A 113 -6.08 -13.30 -1.33
CA GLN A 113 -6.53 -14.45 -0.54
C GLN A 113 -5.91 -14.51 0.86
N LEU A 114 -4.68 -14.02 1.05
CA LEU A 114 -4.03 -14.02 2.36
C LEU A 114 -4.77 -13.13 3.36
N ARG A 115 -4.85 -11.84 3.07
CA ARG A 115 -5.44 -10.84 4.00
C ARG A 115 -6.17 -9.70 3.28
N GLY A 116 -6.59 -9.93 2.04
CA GLY A 116 -7.31 -8.93 1.27
C GLY A 116 -6.44 -7.75 0.83
N HIS A 117 -5.15 -7.96 0.59
CA HIS A 117 -4.29 -6.87 0.10
C HIS A 117 -4.73 -6.43 -1.30
N ASP A 118 -4.98 -5.13 -1.47
CA ASP A 118 -5.25 -4.53 -2.78
C ASP A 118 -3.92 -4.32 -3.53
N PHE A 119 -3.45 -5.38 -4.17
CA PHE A 119 -2.20 -5.37 -4.93
C PHE A 119 -2.46 -5.01 -6.40
N VAL A 120 -1.78 -3.98 -6.86
CA VAL A 120 -1.78 -3.51 -8.24
C VAL A 120 -0.48 -3.97 -8.91
N PRO A 121 -0.55 -4.85 -9.93
CA PRO A 121 0.64 -5.45 -10.51
C PRO A 121 1.48 -4.46 -11.33
N ASN A 122 0.86 -3.41 -11.89
CA ASN A 122 1.55 -2.45 -12.75
C ASN A 122 0.93 -1.04 -12.63
N THR A 123 1.78 -0.03 -12.77
CA THR A 123 1.38 1.36 -13.03
C THR A 123 1.34 1.60 -14.54
N SER A 124 0.51 2.54 -15.01
CA SER A 124 0.38 2.81 -16.44
C SER A 124 1.74 3.17 -17.10
N PRO A 125 2.04 2.66 -18.31
CA PRO A 125 3.30 2.99 -18.99
C PRO A 125 3.49 4.48 -19.25
N ASN A 126 2.40 5.22 -19.51
CA ASN A 126 2.45 6.66 -19.70
C ASN A 126 2.88 7.39 -18.43
N THR A 127 2.30 7.02 -17.27
CA THR A 127 2.68 7.56 -15.98
C THR A 127 4.14 7.26 -15.65
N ILE A 128 4.61 6.04 -15.89
CA ILE A 128 6.01 5.66 -15.67
C ILE A 128 6.94 6.47 -16.57
N LYS A 129 6.58 6.67 -17.85
CA LYS A 129 7.35 7.48 -18.79
C LYS A 129 7.45 8.94 -18.33
N GLN A 130 6.35 9.51 -17.85
CA GLN A 130 6.28 10.89 -17.40
C GLN A 130 7.01 11.13 -16.08
N TYR A 131 6.84 10.24 -15.10
CA TYR A 131 7.43 10.34 -13.76
C TYR A 131 8.57 9.34 -13.58
N HIS A 132 9.41 9.18 -14.61
CA HIS A 132 10.43 8.14 -14.68
C HIS A 132 11.32 8.06 -13.43
N SER A 133 11.85 9.19 -12.96
CA SER A 133 12.70 9.22 -11.76
C SER A 133 11.97 8.79 -10.48
N ALA A 134 10.66 9.03 -10.39
CA ALA A 134 9.86 8.64 -9.23
C ALA A 134 9.61 7.13 -9.19
N TYR A 135 9.44 6.49 -10.36
CA TYR A 135 9.12 5.06 -10.49
C TYR A 135 10.33 4.15 -10.68
N HIS A 136 11.55 4.70 -10.70
CA HIS A 136 12.77 3.90 -10.79
C HIS A 136 13.64 4.06 -9.54
N ILE A 137 14.34 2.98 -9.21
CA ILE A 137 15.34 2.93 -8.14
C ILE A 137 16.61 2.29 -8.68
N THR A 138 17.75 2.61 -8.08
CA THR A 138 18.99 1.87 -8.33
C THR A 138 19.21 0.86 -7.23
N TYR A 139 19.36 -0.42 -7.58
CA TYR A 139 19.66 -1.51 -6.66
C TYR A 139 20.73 -2.41 -7.27
N ARG A 140 21.83 -2.62 -6.55
CA ARG A 140 23.01 -3.38 -7.01
C ARG A 140 23.54 -2.94 -8.38
N GLY A 141 23.50 -1.63 -8.65
CA GLY A 141 23.95 -1.04 -9.91
C GLY A 141 22.94 -1.13 -11.07
N GLU A 142 21.81 -1.81 -10.88
CA GLU A 142 20.76 -1.91 -11.88
C GLU A 142 19.65 -0.89 -11.63
N LEU A 143 19.12 -0.32 -12.71
CA LEU A 143 17.93 0.52 -12.68
C LEU A 143 16.67 -0.36 -12.73
N LEU A 144 15.88 -0.36 -11.66
CA LEU A 144 14.67 -1.18 -11.53
C LEU A 144 13.42 -0.31 -11.46
N SER A 145 12.34 -0.77 -12.09
CA SER A 145 11.02 -0.12 -12.05
C SER A 145 10.16 -0.68 -10.92
N ILE A 146 9.64 0.21 -10.07
CA ILE A 146 8.78 -0.11 -8.91
C ILE A 146 7.31 0.14 -9.25
N GLN A 147 6.85 -0.41 -10.37
CA GLN A 147 5.49 -0.18 -10.90
C GLN A 147 4.39 -0.92 -10.13
N ALA A 148 4.73 -2.03 -9.48
CA ALA A 148 3.80 -2.84 -8.71
C ALA A 148 3.67 -2.27 -7.29
N HIS A 149 2.48 -2.33 -6.69
CA HIS A 149 2.29 -1.80 -5.35
C HIS A 149 1.07 -2.34 -4.62
N ILE A 150 1.17 -2.40 -3.28
CA ILE A 150 -0.01 -2.55 -2.42
C ILE A 150 -0.63 -1.18 -2.20
N ARG A 151 -1.96 -1.11 -2.27
CA ARG A 151 -2.77 0.04 -1.88
C ARG A 151 -3.46 -0.23 -0.56
N GLN A 152 -3.42 0.75 0.32
CA GLN A 152 -4.28 0.77 1.49
C GLN A 152 -4.82 2.18 1.71
N GLY A 153 -6.14 2.26 1.88
CA GLY A 153 -6.90 3.50 2.00
C GLY A 153 -6.90 4.41 0.75
N THR A 154 -7.80 5.40 0.79
CA THR A 154 -8.12 6.33 -0.31
C THR A 154 -8.09 7.80 0.13
N GLY A 155 -7.60 8.08 1.34
CA GLY A 155 -7.72 9.37 2.01
C GLY A 155 -6.43 10.19 2.10
N SER A 156 -6.34 11.00 3.16
CA SER A 156 -5.18 11.85 3.45
C SER A 156 -3.90 11.03 3.66
N ALA A 157 -2.72 11.67 3.67
CA ALA A 157 -1.43 10.98 3.88
C ALA A 157 -1.35 10.12 5.16
N LYS A 158 -2.23 10.35 6.16
CA LYS A 158 -2.33 9.52 7.36
C LYS A 158 -3.13 8.23 7.12
N ASP A 159 -4.10 8.26 6.22
CA ASP A 159 -5.01 7.15 5.95
C ASP A 159 -4.70 6.46 4.60
N CYS A 160 -3.64 6.88 3.91
CA CYS A 160 -3.24 6.35 2.61
C CYS A 160 -1.81 5.83 2.67
N LEU A 161 -1.65 4.56 2.32
CA LEU A 161 -0.38 3.87 2.19
C LEU A 161 -0.25 3.26 0.81
N ARG A 162 0.94 3.40 0.24
CA ARG A 162 1.42 2.65 -0.92
C ARG A 162 2.75 2.01 -0.57
N ILE A 163 2.89 0.73 -0.91
CA ILE A 163 4.15 -0.01 -0.83
C ILE A 163 4.54 -0.38 -2.25
N TYR A 164 5.49 0.35 -2.84
CA TYR A 164 5.94 0.13 -4.22
C TYR A 164 7.10 -0.86 -4.26
N VAL A 165 7.01 -1.83 -5.15
CA VAL A 165 7.91 -2.98 -5.20
C VAL A 165 8.33 -3.36 -6.61
N VAL A 166 9.47 -4.03 -6.70
CA VAL A 166 9.85 -4.89 -7.82
C VAL A 166 9.46 -6.32 -7.45
N GLN A 167 8.63 -6.94 -8.28
CA GLN A 167 8.29 -8.36 -8.13
C GLN A 167 9.48 -9.26 -8.52
N PRO A 168 9.64 -10.43 -7.89
CA PRO A 168 10.58 -11.47 -8.31
C PRO A 168 10.47 -11.76 -9.81
N ARG A 169 11.59 -11.80 -10.54
CA ARG A 169 11.59 -12.08 -12.00
C ARG A 169 11.79 -13.57 -12.29
N LYS A 170 12.41 -14.30 -11.37
CA LYS A 170 12.65 -15.75 -11.43
C LYS A 170 12.57 -16.36 -10.03
N PRO A 171 12.42 -17.70 -9.92
CA PRO A 171 12.54 -18.39 -8.65
C PRO A 171 13.84 -18.02 -7.91
N GLY A 172 13.74 -17.84 -6.59
CA GLY A 172 14.83 -17.39 -5.73
C GLY A 172 15.06 -15.88 -5.64
N ASP A 173 14.40 -15.07 -6.49
CA ASP A 173 14.48 -13.60 -6.36
C ASP A 173 13.61 -13.11 -5.19
N ALA A 174 14.11 -12.10 -4.48
CA ALA A 174 13.39 -11.39 -3.42
C ALA A 174 12.39 -10.38 -3.99
N VAL A 175 11.41 -9.98 -3.16
CA VAL A 175 10.68 -8.74 -3.38
C VAL A 175 11.57 -7.57 -2.97
N ILE A 176 11.80 -6.63 -3.89
CA ILE A 176 12.58 -5.41 -3.59
C ILE A 176 11.61 -4.25 -3.37
N VAL A 177 11.61 -3.68 -2.17
CA VAL A 177 10.77 -2.55 -1.81
C VAL A 177 11.49 -1.24 -2.14
N GLY A 178 10.86 -0.45 -3.00
CA GLY A 178 11.41 0.84 -3.45
C GLY A 178 10.91 2.04 -2.67
N GLN A 179 9.67 1.99 -2.17
CA GLN A 179 9.06 3.08 -1.41
C GLN A 179 7.94 2.57 -0.51
N ILE A 180 7.83 3.12 0.69
CA ILE A 180 6.73 2.89 1.63
C ILE A 180 6.19 4.26 2.06
N GLY A 181 4.89 4.50 1.90
CA GLY A 181 4.25 5.72 2.37
C GLY A 181 3.32 6.33 1.33
N ALA A 182 3.51 7.62 1.02
CA ALA A 182 2.63 8.35 0.13
C ALA A 182 2.60 7.77 -1.30
N HIS A 183 1.52 8.08 -2.00
CA HIS A 183 1.36 7.77 -3.42
C HIS A 183 2.48 8.43 -4.25
N LEU A 184 3.05 7.69 -5.20
CA LEU A 184 3.94 8.28 -6.21
C LEU A 184 3.16 9.25 -7.12
N PRO A 185 3.82 10.23 -7.74
CA PRO A 185 3.14 11.15 -8.64
C PRO A 185 2.39 10.43 -9.78
N THR A 186 1.14 10.82 -10.02
CA THR A 186 0.33 10.40 -11.16
C THR A 186 -0.36 11.60 -11.80
N ASP A 187 -0.92 11.41 -13.00
CA ASP A 187 -1.67 12.47 -13.70
C ASP A 187 -3.02 12.77 -13.06
N GLU A 188 -3.48 11.89 -12.17
CA GLU A 188 -4.54 12.18 -11.23
C GLU A 188 -3.96 13.11 -10.17
N ARG A 189 -4.12 14.42 -10.39
CA ARG A 189 -3.84 15.46 -9.39
C ARG A 189 -4.31 14.98 -8.03
N ALA A 190 -3.42 15.06 -7.04
CA ALA A 190 -3.81 15.21 -5.65
C ALA A 190 -4.81 16.37 -5.60
N HIS A 191 -6.08 16.03 -5.45
CA HIS A 191 -7.20 16.95 -5.31
C HIS A 191 -7.66 16.96 -3.86
#